data_AF-A0A1I6CNG2-F1
#
_entry.id   AF-A0A1I6CNG2-F1
#
_cell.length_a   1.000
_cell.length_b   1.000
_cell.length_c   1.000
_cell.angle_alpha   90.00
_cell.angle_beta   90.00
_cell.angle_gamma   90.00
#
_symmetry.space_group_name_H-M   'P 1'
#
loop_
_entity.id
_entity.type
_entity.pdbx_description
1 polymer ?
#
loop_
_entity_poly.entity_id
_entity_poly.type
_entity_poly.pdbx_seq_one_letter_code
_entity_poly.pdbx_strand_id
1 'polypeptide(L)' 'MSGLWWLIVLALTIIPMFRLLPHFGIHKYWALACIIPVGTLALIWWMAIKLQEMEQR' A
#
# COMPACT_ATOMS: atom_id res chain seq x y z
N MET A 1 25.32 -8.81 3.43
CA MET A 1 24.16 -8.56 2.55
C MET A 1 23.19 -7.62 3.28
N SER A 2 23.57 -6.35 3.48
CA SER A 2 23.18 -5.68 4.76
C SER A 2 22.39 -4.37 4.69
N GLY A 3 21.86 -3.95 3.54
CA GLY A 3 21.00 -2.76 3.51
C GLY A 3 20.40 -2.45 2.14
N LEU A 4 21.16 -2.68 1.07
CA LEU A 4 20.68 -2.53 -0.30
C LEU A 4 19.47 -3.44 -0.59
N TRP A 5 19.51 -4.67 -0.08
CA TRP A 5 18.39 -5.61 -0.17
C TRP A 5 17.13 -5.10 0.54
N TRP A 6 17.27 -4.45 1.70
CA TRP A 6 16.14 -3.89 2.46
C TRP A 6 15.48 -2.73 1.71
N LEU A 7 16.28 -1.87 1.06
CA LEU A 7 15.78 -0.78 0.22
C LEU A 7 15.03 -1.31 -1.01
N ILE A 8 15.50 -2.38 -1.64
CA ILE A 8 14.82 -3.03 -2.76
C ILE A 8 13.46 -3.58 -2.32
N VAL A 9 13.39 -4.24 -1.17
CA VAL A 9 12.12 -4.76 -0.62
C VAL A 9 11.15 -3.62 -0.27
N LEU A 10 11.63 -2.54 0.34
CA LEU A 10 10.82 -1.34 0.61
C LEU A 10 10.29 -0.70 -0.68
N ALA A 11 11.14 -0.56 -1.69
CA ALA A 11 10.73 -0.01 -2.98
C ALA A 11 9.66 -0.91 -3.64
N LEU A 12 9.86 -2.23 -3.62
CA LEU A 12 8.91 -3.19 -4.17
C LEU A 12 7.55 -3.20 -3.46
N THR A 13 7.46 -2.76 -2.20
CA THR A 13 6.18 -2.66 -1.48
C THR A 13 5.54 -1.28 -1.61
N ILE A 14 6.32 -0.20 -1.58
CA ILE A 14 5.79 1.17 -1.66
C ILE A 14 5.35 1.54 -3.08
N ILE A 15 6.14 1.18 -4.10
CA ILE A 15 5.86 1.51 -5.51
C ILE A 15 4.50 0.99 -5.98
N PRO A 16 4.13 -0.30 -5.77
CA PRO A 16 2.81 -0.76 -6.20
C PRO A 16 1.69 -0.05 -5.45
N MET A 17 1.84 0.24 -4.16
CA MET A 17 0.84 0.96 -3.37
C MET A 17 0.58 2.38 -3.89
N PHE A 18 1.60 3.07 -4.41
CA PHE A 18 1.41 4.36 -5.08
C PHE A 18 0.47 4.30 -6.28
N ARG A 19 0.40 3.16 -6.99
CA ARG A 19 -0.54 2.94 -8.10
C ARG A 19 -1.85 2.30 -7.66
N LEU A 20 -1.82 1.45 -6.64
CA LEU A 20 -2.99 0.73 -6.15
C LEU A 20 -3.94 1.65 -5.38
N LEU A 21 -3.43 2.48 -4.47
CA LEU A 21 -4.26 3.35 -3.62
C LEU A 21 -5.19 4.29 -4.43
N PRO A 22 -4.72 4.97 -5.50
CA PRO A 22 -5.58 5.80 -6.34
C PRO A 22 -6.73 5.04 -7.01
N HIS A 23 -6.54 3.75 -7.32
CA HIS A 23 -7.59 2.90 -7.90
C HIS A 23 -8.77 2.73 -6.95
N PHE A 24 -8.52 2.66 -5.65
CA PHE A 24 -9.55 2.56 -4.60
C PHE A 24 -10.08 3.95 -4.15
N GLY A 25 -9.67 5.04 -4.82
CA GLY A 25 -9.99 6.41 -4.42
C GLY A 25 -9.22 6.92 -3.19
N ILE A 26 -8.13 6.23 -2.80
CA ILE A 26 -7.28 6.61 -1.65
C ILE A 26 -6.12 7.51 -2.14
N HIS A 27 -5.79 8.54 -1.37
CA HIS A 27 -4.78 9.52 -1.76
C HIS A 27 -3.36 8.89 -1.88
N LYS A 28 -2.65 9.12 -3.00
CA LYS A 28 -1.35 8.50 -3.32
C LYS A 28 -0.28 8.61 -2.21
N TYR A 29 -0.26 9.72 -1.47
CA TYR A 29 0.70 9.94 -0.36
C TYR A 29 0.51 8.99 0.82
N TRP A 30 -0.63 8.30 0.93
CA TRP A 30 -0.82 7.27 1.94
C TRP A 30 0.14 6.09 1.76
N ALA A 31 0.69 5.86 0.57
CA ALA A 31 1.72 4.82 0.35
C ALA A 31 2.96 5.01 1.24
N LEU A 32 3.22 6.21 1.76
CA LEU A 32 4.30 6.46 2.73
C LEU A 32 4.06 5.75 4.07
N ALA A 33 2.81 5.46 4.43
CA ALA A 33 2.51 4.68 5.63
C ALA A 33 3.07 3.24 5.55
N CYS A 34 3.33 2.72 4.33
CA CYS A 34 3.96 1.41 4.14
C CYS A 34 5.43 1.34 4.57
N ILE A 35 6.06 2.47 4.91
CA ILE A 35 7.40 2.49 5.53
C ILE A 35 7.36 1.78 6.89
N ILE A 36 6.21 1.85 7.58
CA ILE A 36 5.97 1.16 8.84
C ILE A 36 5.14 -0.10 8.54
N PRO A 37 5.54 -1.29 9.04
CA PRO A 37 4.81 -2.54 8.76
C PRO A 37 3.31 -2.47 9.10
N VAL A 38 2.97 -1.76 10.18
CA VAL A 38 1.59 -1.54 10.64
C VAL A 38 0.79 -0.69 9.65
N GLY A 39 1.41 0.31 9.02
CA GLY A 39 0.74 1.15 8.03
C GLY A 39 0.39 0.36 6.76
N THR A 40 1.24 -0.58 6.36
CA THR A 40 0.93 -1.52 5.26
C THR A 40 -0.30 -2.36 5.58
N LEU A 41 -0.39 -2.92 6.79
CA LEU A 41 -1.55 -3.73 7.20
C LEU A 41 -2.84 -2.90 7.22
N ALA A 42 -2.79 -1.68 7.74
CA ALA A 42 -3.94 -0.77 7.78
C ALA A 42 -4.42 -0.40 6.37
N LEU A 43 -3.50 -0.14 5.42
CA LEU A 43 -3.86 0.17 4.04
C LEU A 43 -4.44 -1.02 3.30
N ILE A 44 -3.89 -2.22 3.51
CA ILE A 44 -4.44 -3.45 2.93
C ILE A 44 -5.87 -3.67 3.44
N TRP A 45 -6.10 -3.49 4.76
CA TRP A 45 -7.44 -3.58 5.33
C TRP A 45 -8.38 -2.57 4.69
N TRP A 46 -7.97 -1.30 4.62
CA TRP A 46 -8.78 -0.25 4.03
C TRP A 46 -9.14 -0.59 2.57
N MET A 47 -8.14 -0.99 1.77
CA MET A 47 -8.36 -1.41 0.39
C MET A 47 -9.29 -2.61 0.28
N ALA A 48 -9.24 -3.57 1.20
CA ALA A 48 -10.17 -4.70 1.22
C ALA A 48 -11.62 -4.24 1.43
N ILE A 49 -11.86 -3.29 2.34
CA ILE A 49 -13.20 -2.68 2.51
C ILE A 49 -13.64 -1.98 1.22
N LYS A 50 -12.77 -1.15 0.62
CA LYS A 50 -13.10 -0.45 -0.64
C LYS A 50 -13.33 -1.43 -1.80
N LEU A 51 -12.63 -2.55 -1.82
CA LEU A 51 -12.83 -3.62 -2.80
C LEU A 51 -14.23 -4.23 -2.65
N GLN A 52 -14.64 -4.55 -1.42
CA GLN A 52 -15.99 -5.04 -1.15
C GLN A 52 -17.06 -4.01 -1.56
N GLU A 53 -16.86 -2.72 -1.30
CA GLU A 53 -17.78 -1.66 -1.73
C GLU A 53 -17.92 -1.58 -3.27
N MET A 54 -16.84 -1.84 -4.02
CA MET A 54 -16.88 -1.85 -5.49
C MET A 54 -17.54 -3.11 -6.04
N GLU A 55 -17.32 -4.27 -5.43
CA GLU A 55 -17.90 -5.54 -5.88
C GLU A 55 -19.41 -5.63 -5.59
N GLN A 56 -19.88 -4.94 -4.55
CA GLN A 56 -21.31 -4.84 -4.21
C GLN A 56 -22.07 -3.81 -5.07
N ARG A 57 -21.39 -3.08 -5.97
CA ARG A 57 -21.99 -2.14 -6.93
C ARG A 57 -22.08 -2.73 -8.32
#